data_AF-A0A355BXC7-F1
#
_entry.id   AF-A0A355BXC7-F1
#
_cell.length_a   1.000
_cell.length_b   1.000
_cell.length_c   1.000
_cell.angle_alpha   90.00
_cell.angle_beta   90.00
_cell.angle_gamma   90.00
#
_symmetry.space_group_name_H-M   'P 1'
#
loop_
_entity.id
_entity.type
_entity.pdbx_description
1 polymer ?
#
loop_
_entity_poly.entity_id
_entity_poly.type
_entity_poly.pdbx_seq_one_letter_code
_entity_poly.pdbx_strand_id
1 'polypeptide(L)'
;MDLTRHHERAGQKAAENKKFLLGLKKKDARTVDDAFHQAHHDVFEQVDCLTCANCCKTTSPIFYQTDIERVARALKMKPGDFVEKYLRIDEDKDFVLKVAPCPFLGPDNYCMVYADRPKACREYPHTDRKKMVQIMDLTLK
;
A
#
# COMPACT_ATOMS: atom_id res chain seq x y z
N MET A 1 14.34 -10.59 8.20
CA MET A 1 13.10 -11.28 8.61
C MET A 1 13.07 -12.63 7.91
N ASP A 2 12.88 -13.72 8.63
CA ASP A 2 12.70 -15.05 8.01
C ASP A 2 11.24 -15.16 7.53
N LEU A 3 11.05 -15.02 6.21
CA LEU A 3 9.72 -15.01 5.60
C LEU A 3 9.07 -16.40 5.65
N THR A 4 9.84 -17.47 5.50
CA THR A 4 9.32 -18.85 5.56
C THR A 4 8.71 -19.13 6.93
N ARG A 5 9.47 -18.85 7.99
CA ARG A 5 8.98 -19.00 9.36
C ARG A 5 7.79 -18.09 9.66
N HIS A 6 7.75 -16.89 9.07
CA HIS A 6 6.61 -15.99 9.23
C HIS A 6 5.34 -16.55 8.59
N HIS A 7 5.43 -17.09 7.37
CA HIS A 7 4.31 -17.72 6.68
C HIS A 7 3.79 -18.96 7.42
N GLU A 8 4.67 -19.80 7.95
CA GLU A 8 4.27 -20.94 8.78
C GLU A 8 3.49 -20.51 10.02
N ARG A 9 3.98 -19.49 10.73
CA ARG A 9 3.30 -18.96 11.92
C ARG A 9 1.96 -18.32 11.57
N ALA A 10 1.88 -17.61 10.44
CA ALA A 10 0.63 -17.03 9.95
C ALA A 10 -0.40 -18.12 9.65
N GLY A 11 0.01 -19.22 9.01
CA GLY A 11 -0.83 -20.38 8.78
C GLY A 11 -1.34 -21.04 10.06
N GLN A 12 -0.45 -21.27 11.04
CA GLN A 12 -0.80 -21.84 12.34
C GLN A 12 -1.82 -20.98 13.10
N LYS A 13 -1.73 -19.65 12.97
CA LYS A 13 -2.64 -18.69 13.62
C LYS A 13 -3.84 -18.28 12.79
N ALA A 14 -4.03 -18.81 11.59
CA ALA A 14 -5.06 -18.34 10.66
C ALA A 14 -6.48 -18.39 11.27
N ALA A 15 -6.82 -19.46 11.99
CA ALA A 15 -8.12 -19.60 12.65
C ALA A 15 -8.31 -18.59 13.81
N GLU A 16 -7.27 -18.37 14.60
CA GLU A 16 -7.24 -17.38 15.70
C GLU A 16 -7.41 -15.96 15.14
N ASN A 17 -6.61 -15.60 14.14
CA ASN A 17 -6.66 -14.31 13.46
C ASN A 17 -8.04 -14.06 12.84
N LYS A 18 -8.60 -15.05 12.14
CA LYS A 18 -9.96 -14.97 11.57
C LYS A 18 -11.01 -14.69 12.65
N LYS A 19 -10.97 -15.43 13.76
CA LYS A 19 -11.90 -15.23 14.88
C LYS A 19 -11.75 -13.83 15.48
N PHE A 20 -10.52 -13.35 15.63
CA PHE A 20 -10.22 -12.02 16.14
C PHE A 20 -10.78 -10.92 15.23
N LEU A 21 -10.48 -10.95 13.93
CA LEU A 21 -10.95 -9.93 12.96
C LEU A 21 -12.49 -9.94 12.82
N LEU A 22 -13.13 -11.11 12.83
CA LEU A 22 -14.59 -11.21 12.85
C LEU A 22 -15.20 -10.65 14.15
N GLY A 23 -14.48 -10.76 15.27
CA GLY A 23 -14.85 -10.11 16.53
C GLY A 23 -14.78 -8.58 16.42
N LEU A 24 -13.74 -8.04 15.80
CA LEU A 24 -13.60 -6.59 15.57
C LEU A 24 -14.69 -6.03 14.65
N LYS A 25 -15.14 -6.80 13.65
CA LYS A 25 -16.22 -6.39 12.72
C LYS A 25 -17.55 -6.10 13.43
N LYS A 26 -17.75 -6.62 14.65
CA LYS A 26 -18.95 -6.39 15.48
C LYS A 26 -18.80 -5.20 16.45
N LYS A 27 -17.60 -4.64 16.59
CA LYS A 27 -17.34 -3.50 17.47
C LYS A 27 -17.69 -2.19 16.79
N ASP A 28 -17.74 -1.12 17.59
CA ASP A 28 -17.85 0.24 17.08
C ASP A 28 -16.69 0.55 16.11
N ALA A 29 -17.04 1.04 14.92
CA ALA A 29 -16.08 1.23 13.83
C ALA A 29 -15.02 2.29 14.18
N ARG A 30 -15.38 3.34 14.91
CA ARG A 30 -14.45 4.40 15.30
C ARG A 30 -13.44 3.87 16.31
N THR A 31 -13.89 3.10 17.28
CA THR A 31 -13.01 2.46 18.27
C THR A 31 -12.00 1.52 17.60
N VAL A 32 -12.42 0.79 16.56
CA VAL A 32 -11.52 -0.05 15.77
C VAL A 32 -10.53 0.80 14.97
N ASP A 33 -11.00 1.83 14.27
CA ASP A 33 -10.12 2.73 13.50
C ASP A 33 -9.08 3.39 14.41
N ASP A 34 -9.49 3.92 15.57
CA ASP A 34 -8.58 4.56 16.54
C ASP A 34 -7.47 3.58 17.01
N ALA A 35 -7.82 2.30 17.24
CA ALA A 35 -6.83 1.28 17.60
C ALA A 35 -5.87 0.96 16.44
N PHE A 36 -6.36 0.91 15.20
CA PHE A 36 -5.51 0.73 14.02
C PHE A 36 -4.58 1.92 13.80
N HIS A 37 -5.06 3.15 14.00
CA HIS A 37 -4.28 4.37 13.82
C HIS A 37 -3.18 4.50 14.86
N GLN A 38 -3.48 4.16 16.12
CA GLN A 38 -2.46 4.10 17.16
C GLN A 38 -1.37 3.09 16.81
N ALA A 39 -1.76 1.85 16.45
CA ALA A 39 -0.79 0.82 16.07
C ALA A 39 0.00 1.20 14.80
N HIS A 40 -0.62 1.89 13.84
CA HIS A 40 0.08 2.43 12.67
C HIS A 40 1.17 3.40 13.10
N HIS A 41 0.83 4.41 13.92
CA HIS A 41 1.80 5.38 14.41
C HIS A 41 2.94 4.71 15.17
N ASP A 42 2.64 3.84 16.14
CA ASP A 42 3.65 3.17 16.96
C ASP A 42 4.65 2.36 16.11
N VAL A 43 4.18 1.71 15.04
CA VAL A 43 5.03 0.93 14.12
C VAL A 43 5.87 1.86 13.24
N PHE A 44 5.27 2.89 12.65
CA PHE A 44 5.96 3.79 11.72
C PHE A 44 6.90 4.78 12.41
N GLU A 45 6.83 4.93 13.73
CA GLU A 45 7.89 5.57 14.53
C GLU A 45 9.21 4.78 14.50
N GLN A 46 9.15 3.46 14.27
CA GLN A 46 10.32 2.58 14.32
C GLN A 46 10.68 1.98 12.95
N VAL A 47 9.82 2.15 11.95
CA VAL A 47 9.96 1.54 10.62
C VAL A 47 10.07 2.62 9.55
N ASP A 48 11.22 2.68 8.89
CA ASP A 48 11.41 3.47 7.67
C ASP A 48 11.22 2.61 6.42
N CYS A 49 10.24 2.97 5.59
CA CYS A 49 9.93 2.26 4.35
C CYS A 49 11.07 2.31 3.31
N LEU A 50 11.96 3.31 3.39
CA LEU A 50 13.15 3.42 2.55
C LEU A 50 14.22 2.36 2.88
N THR A 51 14.13 1.73 4.05
CA THR A 51 15.07 0.68 4.46
C THR A 51 14.99 -0.54 3.54
N CYS A 52 13.79 -0.93 3.11
CA CYS A 52 13.61 -2.12 2.27
C CYS A 52 13.03 -1.80 0.88
N ALA A 53 12.18 -0.78 0.77
CA ALA A 53 11.39 -0.46 -0.43
C ALA A 53 10.71 -1.69 -1.08
N ASN A 54 10.37 -2.72 -0.30
CA ASN A 54 9.79 -3.96 -0.82
C ASN A 54 8.51 -3.68 -1.62
N CYS A 55 7.65 -2.81 -1.11
CA CYS A 55 6.41 -2.38 -1.75
C CYS A 55 6.70 -1.75 -3.13
N CYS A 56 7.72 -0.91 -3.23
CA CYS A 56 8.14 -0.30 -4.50
C CYS A 56 8.79 -1.31 -5.47
N LYS A 57 9.31 -2.43 -4.95
CA LYS A 57 9.97 -3.49 -5.74
C LYS A 57 8.98 -4.52 -6.29
N THR A 58 7.92 -4.81 -5.55
CA THR A 58 7.04 -5.94 -5.85
C THR A 58 5.60 -5.56 -6.14
N THR A 59 5.17 -4.34 -5.80
CA THR A 59 3.78 -3.94 -5.85
C THR A 59 3.59 -2.75 -6.79
N SER A 60 2.45 -2.76 -7.48
CA SER A 60 2.04 -1.66 -8.34
C SER A 60 0.93 -0.85 -7.64
N PRO A 61 1.12 0.46 -7.42
CA PRO A 61 0.06 1.30 -6.85
C PRO A 61 -1.02 1.61 -7.89
N ILE A 62 -2.24 1.86 -7.41
CA ILE A 62 -3.29 2.48 -8.21
C ILE A 62 -2.94 3.95 -8.44
N PHE A 63 -3.08 4.41 -9.68
CA PHE A 63 -2.95 5.80 -10.08
C PHE A 63 -4.32 6.38 -10.40
N TYR A 64 -4.80 7.32 -9.59
CA TYR A 64 -5.94 8.13 -9.97
C TYR A 64 -5.54 9.21 -10.98
N GLN A 65 -6.50 9.78 -11.69
CA GLN A 65 -6.25 10.85 -12.66
C GLN A 65 -5.43 12.02 -12.07
N THR A 66 -5.70 12.39 -10.82
CA THR A 66 -4.94 13.43 -10.10
C THR A 66 -3.51 13.00 -9.75
N ASP A 67 -3.27 11.71 -9.54
CA ASP A 67 -1.92 11.16 -9.36
C ASP A 67 -1.15 11.19 -10.69
N ILE A 68 -1.81 10.79 -11.79
CA ILE A 68 -1.23 10.82 -13.15
C ILE A 68 -0.76 12.24 -13.49
N GLU A 69 -1.63 13.23 -13.32
CA GLU A 69 -1.30 14.63 -13.59
C GLU A 69 -0.14 15.14 -12.73
N ARG A 70 -0.15 14.80 -11.44
CA ARG A 70 0.88 15.23 -10.48
C ARG A 70 2.23 14.61 -10.80
N VAL A 71 2.28 13.30 -11.02
CA VAL A 71 3.54 12.58 -11.31
C VAL A 71 4.06 12.95 -12.69
N ALA A 72 3.20 13.05 -13.71
CA ALA A 72 3.60 13.49 -15.05
C ALA A 72 4.23 14.90 -15.01
N ARG A 73 3.64 15.81 -14.24
CA ARG A 73 4.22 17.16 -14.03
C ARG A 73 5.59 17.10 -13.35
N ALA A 74 5.76 16.28 -12.32
CA ALA A 74 7.06 16.10 -11.64
C ALA A 74 8.14 15.58 -12.61
N LEU A 75 7.74 14.71 -13.55
CA LEU A 75 8.61 14.17 -14.60
C LEU A 75 8.73 15.07 -15.84
N LYS A 76 8.09 16.25 -15.82
CA LYS A 76 8.07 17.22 -16.94
C LYS A 76 7.57 16.60 -18.26
N MET A 77 6.53 15.78 -18.20
CA MET A 77 5.90 15.16 -19.36
C MET A 77 4.38 15.34 -19.37
N LYS A 78 3.75 15.12 -20.53
CA LYS A 78 2.28 15.19 -20.63
C LYS A 78 1.65 13.98 -19.93
N PRO A 79 0.45 14.13 -19.33
CA PRO A 79 -0.28 13.02 -18.72
C PRO A 79 -0.53 11.84 -19.67
N GLY A 80 -0.86 12.12 -20.94
CA GLY A 80 -1.06 11.08 -21.95
C GLY A 80 0.20 10.25 -22.17
N ASP A 81 1.35 10.91 -22.37
CA ASP A 81 2.65 10.26 -22.52
C ASP A 81 3.02 9.45 -21.26
N PHE A 82 2.65 9.92 -20.06
CA PHE A 82 2.89 9.19 -18.81
C PHE A 82 2.09 7.89 -18.75
N VAL A 83 0.80 7.95 -19.09
CA VAL A 83 -0.06 6.77 -19.15
C VAL A 83 0.48 5.79 -20.18
N GLU A 84 0.78 6.25 -21.40
CA GLU A 84 1.30 5.40 -22.46
C GLU A 84 2.65 4.79 -22.10
N LYS A 85 3.54 5.53 -21.44
CA LYS A 85 4.87 5.02 -21.10
C LYS A 85 4.86 4.08 -19.90
N TYR A 86 4.12 4.40 -18.83
CA TYR A 86 4.28 3.74 -17.54
C TYR A 86 3.07 2.94 -17.07
N LEU A 87 1.86 3.20 -17.57
CA LEU A 87 0.63 2.63 -17.00
C LEU A 87 -0.11 1.70 -17.97
N ARG A 88 -0.82 0.74 -17.41
CA ARG A 88 -1.85 -0.07 -18.08
C ARG A 88 -3.11 -0.07 -17.22
N ILE A 89 -4.22 -0.46 -17.81
CA ILE A 89 -5.45 -0.75 -17.08
C ILE A 89 -5.42 -2.23 -16.70
N ASP A 90 -5.69 -2.56 -15.44
CA ASP A 90 -5.79 -3.96 -14.97
C ASP A 90 -7.22 -4.50 -15.02
N GLU A 91 -7.43 -5.69 -14.44
CA GLU A 91 -8.72 -6.40 -14.45
C GLU A 91 -9.81 -5.66 -13.67
N ASP A 92 -9.43 -4.86 -12.67
CA ASP A 92 -10.33 -4.04 -11.85
C ASP A 92 -10.59 -2.66 -12.47
N LYS A 93 -10.05 -2.41 -13.68
CA LYS A 93 -10.13 -1.15 -14.42
C LYS A 93 -9.34 -0.01 -13.79
N ASP A 94 -8.33 -0.33 -12.98
CA ASP A 94 -7.44 0.65 -12.37
C ASP A 94 -6.19 0.89 -13.21
N PHE A 95 -5.69 2.13 -13.20
CA PHE A 95 -4.38 2.43 -13.80
C PHE A 95 -3.27 1.96 -12.87
N VAL A 96 -2.44 1.05 -13.35
CA VAL A 96 -1.33 0.44 -12.62
C VAL A 96 -0.05 0.45 -13.46
N LEU A 97 1.12 0.35 -12.82
CA LEU A 97 2.40 0.24 -13.52
C LEU A 97 2.47 -0.96 -14.48
N LYS A 98 3.10 -0.73 -15.63
CA LYS A 98 3.41 -1.79 -16.62
C LYS A 98 4.48 -2.76 -16.14
N VAL A 99 5.39 -2.32 -15.27
CA VAL A 99 6.57 -3.08 -14.87
C VAL A 99 6.77 -3.04 -13.36
N ALA A 100 7.45 -4.07 -12.84
CA ALA A 100 7.99 -4.12 -11.49
C ALA A 100 9.48 -4.54 -11.59
N PRO A 101 10.42 -3.97 -10.79
CA PRO A 101 10.25 -2.89 -9.81
C PRO A 101 9.68 -1.59 -10.38
N CYS A 102 9.15 -0.74 -9.49
CA CYS A 102 8.64 0.58 -9.86
C CYS A 102 9.70 1.38 -10.63
N PRO A 103 9.37 1.95 -11.80
CA PRO A 103 10.33 2.69 -12.63
C PRO A 103 10.84 3.97 -11.96
N PHE A 104 10.17 4.42 -10.90
CA PHE A 104 10.54 5.60 -10.13
C PHE A 104 11.42 5.27 -8.91
N LEU A 105 11.69 3.99 -8.64
CA LEU A 105 12.54 3.56 -7.54
C LEU A 105 14.02 3.70 -7.93
N GLY A 106 14.76 4.51 -7.18
CA GLY A 106 16.19 4.67 -7.30
C GLY A 106 16.99 3.52 -6.67
N PRO A 107 18.29 3.42 -6.98
CA PRO A 107 19.17 2.38 -6.45
C PRO A 107 19.40 2.49 -4.93
N ASP A 108 19.12 3.65 -4.35
CA ASP A 108 19.17 3.97 -2.93
C ASP A 108 17.83 3.72 -2.20
N ASN A 109 16.91 3.00 -2.82
CA ASN A 109 15.52 2.81 -2.39
C ASN A 109 14.67 4.10 -2.35
N TYR A 110 15.19 5.24 -2.80
CA TYR A 110 14.46 6.50 -2.80
C TYR A 110 13.62 6.65 -4.08
N CYS A 111 12.41 7.20 -3.96
CA CYS A 111 11.56 7.44 -5.11
C CYS A 111 11.91 8.78 -5.77
N MET A 112 12.20 8.77 -7.08
CA MET A 112 12.51 10.02 -7.81
C MET A 112 11.36 11.02 -7.85
N VAL A 113 10.13 10.57 -7.59
CA VAL A 113 8.93 11.42 -7.45
C VAL A 113 8.36 11.32 -6.02
N TYR A 114 9.19 11.13 -5.00
CA TYR A 114 8.73 10.86 -3.63
C TYR A 114 7.71 11.89 -3.13
N ALA A 115 7.95 13.19 -3.32
CA ALA A 115 7.03 14.25 -2.92
C ALA A 115 5.69 14.26 -3.69
N ASP A 116 5.69 13.70 -4.91
CA ASP A 116 4.56 13.67 -5.84
C ASP A 116 3.93 12.28 -5.98
N ARG A 117 4.43 11.29 -5.23
CA ARG A 117 4.03 9.88 -5.32
C ARG A 117 2.51 9.70 -5.24
N PRO A 118 1.95 8.66 -5.89
CA PRO A 118 0.51 8.38 -5.87
C PRO A 118 -0.04 8.26 -4.45
N LYS A 119 -1.33 8.54 -4.29
CA LYS A 119 -2.00 8.40 -2.99
C LYS A 119 -1.78 7.01 -2.39
N ALA A 120 -1.93 5.97 -3.21
CA ALA A 120 -1.70 4.59 -2.78
C ALA A 120 -0.30 4.36 -2.18
N CYS A 121 0.75 5.00 -2.73
CA CYS A 121 2.10 4.92 -2.17
C CYS A 121 2.29 5.71 -0.87
N ARG A 122 1.53 6.79 -0.66
CA ARG A 122 1.62 7.61 0.57
C ARG A 122 0.97 6.90 1.75
N GLU A 123 -0.15 6.27 1.49
CA GLU A 123 -1.00 5.66 2.50
C GLU A 123 -0.61 4.20 2.79
N TYR A 124 0.24 3.56 1.98
CA TYR A 124 0.64 2.17 2.21
C TYR A 124 1.24 2.00 3.62
N PRO A 125 0.85 0.97 4.40
CA PRO A 125 0.06 -0.23 4.07
C PRO A 125 -1.46 -0.08 4.25
N HIS A 126 -1.98 1.15 4.25
CA HIS A 126 -3.39 1.50 4.39
C HIS A 126 -4.01 1.12 5.73
N THR A 127 -3.19 1.08 6.79
CA THR A 127 -3.64 0.77 8.16
C THR A 127 -4.11 2.01 8.93
N ASP A 128 -4.02 3.20 8.34
CA ASP A 128 -4.49 4.49 8.86
C ASP A 128 -5.79 4.99 8.20
N ARG A 129 -6.42 4.15 7.37
CA ARG A 129 -7.70 4.48 6.73
C ARG A 129 -8.86 4.43 7.72
N LYS A 130 -9.99 5.04 7.32
CA LYS A 130 -11.26 4.94 8.04
C LYS A 130 -12.05 3.70 7.61
N LYS A 131 -12.97 3.26 8.46
CA LYS A 131 -13.86 2.11 8.25
C LYS A 131 -13.07 0.82 7.99
N MET A 132 -12.09 0.53 8.83
CA MET A 132 -11.29 -0.71 8.74
C MET A 132 -12.18 -1.95 8.77
N VAL A 133 -13.28 -1.92 9.52
CA VAL A 133 -14.27 -3.00 9.60
C VAL A 133 -14.83 -3.45 8.23
N GLN A 134 -14.79 -2.60 7.20
CA GLN A 134 -15.28 -2.93 5.86
C GLN A 134 -14.31 -3.80 5.04
N ILE A 135 -13.03 -3.85 5.42
CA ILE A 135 -11.99 -4.56 4.67
C ILE A 135 -11.37 -5.71 5.45
N MET A 136 -11.97 -6.15 6.55
CA MET A 136 -11.42 -7.22 7.40
C MET A 136 -11.18 -8.53 6.62
N ASP A 137 -12.00 -8.81 5.61
CA ASP A 137 -11.84 -9.96 4.74
C ASP A 137 -10.60 -9.83 3.81
N LEU A 138 -10.20 -8.59 3.48
CA LEU A 138 -8.92 -8.30 2.81
C LEU A 138 -7.75 -8.36 3.80
N THR A 139 -7.89 -7.81 5.00
CA THR A 139 -6.86 -7.83 6.05
C THR A 139 -6.49 -9.25 6.52
N LEU A 140 -7.40 -10.22 6.35
CA LEU A 140 -7.16 -11.61 6.71
C LEU A 140 -6.32 -12.39 5.69
N LYS A 141 -6.26 -11.94 4.43
CA LYS A 141 -5.53 -12.63 3.35
C LYS A 141 -4.02 -12.44 3.48
#